data_AF-A0A177EL62-F1
#
_entry.id   AF-A0A177EL62-F1
#
_cell.length_a   1.000
_cell.length_b   1.000
_cell.length_c   1.000
_cell.angle_alpha   90.00
_cell.angle_beta   90.00
_cell.angle_gamma   90.00
#
_symmetry.space_group_name_H-M   'P 1'
#
loop_
_entity.id
_entity.type
_entity.pdbx_description
1 polymer ?
#
loop_
_entity_poly.entity_id
_entity_poly.type
_entity_poly.pdbx_seq_one_letter_code
_entity_poly.pdbx_strand_id
1 'polypeptide(L)'
;MLANCTVLKKMLVLLMTASMCVIPAAGACKQPPEVINDNMVHLVPTLTFFEASGYHLVTRIIDNHVYIVKNQNKSIEILLGRYSLIAIPNEIAAGIRFRHLNIRQTVEPAQNLRQPVDLVLEKLLRVLGTSQITSLVFTGIEIPIHEPIQTNQNTESLASASESTSSLSTTTTANTPNTPTKISTNHLWLTGMAINSMKWIFSHIDVSDCDLSLTIDEAWRVRALRFLNTFNPRNLINLTIRGARNLINMDCVIFTEKKVLNWLTLWEVDFVLETSEKTTRALAETRWPALTVSLTLWKTISNATDRPIVIERLTLAVLDMDDLKNCSSPPTPMKASVKTFTICLFAPNADQDSKKTLTRLFGWMAKHLTGINTISIACQNNHILPSRAGHQYLCLDPFFPDVQTINCTLGLSHYTRLYSTKSILWIGTDAYSTWALGKLNKEMSKNYKMKVVGVYIDQPMPFLPNIYTKLNPICMLCATPLHILANNTTTIPSYVGIVCEKGHMGCYPCLTKLILAKKRAKEPVTCCCGSHEIVTNGGSGVIRLGDRGAPHFVFSLTGPHTHRPL
;
A
#
# COMPACT_ATOMS: atom_id res chain seq x y z
N MET A 1 22.55 -7.82 -15.61
CA MET A 1 21.65 -7.09 -14.68
C MET A 1 20.14 -7.19 -15.02
N LEU A 2 19.71 -7.95 -16.03
CA LEU A 2 18.30 -8.09 -16.45
C LEU A 2 17.54 -9.31 -15.89
N ALA A 3 18.19 -10.18 -15.09
CA ALA A 3 17.59 -11.43 -14.61
C ALA A 3 16.72 -11.30 -13.33
N ASN A 4 16.77 -10.15 -12.63
CA ASN A 4 16.06 -9.97 -11.34
C ASN A 4 14.63 -9.43 -11.46
N CYS A 5 14.12 -9.17 -12.68
CA CYS A 5 12.80 -8.57 -12.89
C CYS A 5 11.63 -9.58 -12.89
N THR A 6 11.90 -10.87 -13.14
CA THR A 6 10.86 -11.91 -13.23
C THR A 6 10.41 -12.45 -11.86
N VAL A 7 11.28 -12.44 -10.85
CA VAL A 7 10.94 -12.87 -9.48
C VAL A 7 10.04 -11.83 -8.79
N LEU A 8 10.30 -10.54 -9.03
CA LEU A 8 9.49 -9.45 -8.46
C LEU A 8 8.07 -9.42 -9.07
N LYS A 9 7.92 -9.65 -10.38
CA LYS A 9 6.60 -9.81 -11.02
C LYS A 9 5.83 -11.02 -10.47
N LYS A 10 6.50 -12.15 -10.17
CA LYS A 10 5.87 -13.33 -9.56
C LYS A 10 5.43 -13.09 -8.11
N MET A 11 6.21 -12.34 -7.32
CA MET A 11 5.83 -11.99 -5.95
C MET A 11 4.71 -10.95 -5.87
N LEU A 12 4.64 -9.99 -6.81
CA LEU A 12 3.55 -9.02 -6.86
C LEU A 12 2.20 -9.69 -7.17
N VAL A 13 2.19 -10.71 -8.03
CA VAL A 13 1.02 -11.56 -8.33
C VAL A 13 0.62 -12.41 -7.12
N LEU A 14 1.58 -12.85 -6.30
CA LEU A 14 1.32 -13.61 -5.06
C LEU A 14 0.77 -12.74 -3.91
N LEU A 15 1.21 -11.48 -3.81
CA LEU A 15 0.68 -10.53 -2.83
C LEU A 15 -0.72 -10.02 -3.18
N MET A 16 -1.04 -9.91 -4.47
CA MET A 16 -2.40 -9.58 -4.94
C MET A 16 -3.41 -10.73 -4.73
N THR A 17 -2.93 -11.98 -4.65
CA THR A 17 -3.79 -13.15 -4.39
C THR A 17 -4.00 -13.43 -2.89
N ALA A 18 -3.07 -13.03 -2.02
CA ALA A 18 -3.20 -13.19 -0.57
C ALA A 18 -4.19 -12.21 0.11
N SER A 19 -4.64 -11.16 -0.58
CA SER A 19 -5.68 -10.24 -0.07
C SER A 19 -7.11 -10.68 -0.38
N MET A 20 -7.32 -11.88 -0.94
CA MET A 20 -8.67 -12.43 -1.11
C MET A 20 -9.08 -13.11 0.19
N CYS A 21 -10.11 -12.55 0.85
CA CYS A 21 -10.70 -13.09 2.06
C CYS A 21 -10.97 -14.60 1.92
N VAL A 22 -10.61 -15.37 2.95
CA VAL A 22 -11.13 -16.73 3.15
C VAL A 22 -12.63 -16.59 3.42
N ILE A 23 -13.42 -16.61 2.36
CA ILE A 23 -14.87 -16.76 2.45
C ILE A 23 -15.11 -18.26 2.74
N PRO A 24 -15.81 -18.61 3.83
CA PRO A 24 -16.16 -20.01 4.06
C PRO A 24 -16.94 -20.53 2.86
N ALA A 25 -16.52 -21.68 2.33
CA ALA A 25 -17.19 -22.38 1.24
C ALA A 25 -18.54 -22.92 1.72
N ALA A 26 -19.52 -22.02 1.88
CA ALA A 26 -20.92 -22.41 1.87
C ALA A 26 -21.16 -23.09 0.52
N GLY A 27 -21.68 -24.32 0.55
CA GLY A 27 -22.00 -25.11 -0.63
C GLY A 27 -23.04 -24.40 -1.49
N ALA A 28 -22.59 -23.43 -2.29
CA ALA A 28 -23.41 -22.75 -3.26
C ALA A 28 -23.84 -23.80 -4.28
N CYS A 29 -25.15 -24.04 -4.34
CA CYS A 29 -25.77 -24.81 -5.40
C CYS A 29 -25.24 -24.25 -6.73
N LYS A 30 -24.42 -25.04 -7.44
CA LYS A 30 -23.79 -24.61 -8.69
C LYS A 30 -24.91 -24.50 -9.73
N GLN A 31 -25.52 -23.32 -9.83
CA GLN A 31 -26.39 -23.00 -10.95
C GLN A 31 -25.62 -23.27 -12.24
N PRO A 32 -26.29 -23.86 -13.26
CA PRO A 32 -25.65 -24.05 -14.54
C PRO A 32 -25.10 -22.71 -15.05
N PRO A 33 -23.89 -22.68 -15.64
CA PRO A 33 -23.31 -21.44 -16.11
C PRO A 33 -24.23 -20.81 -17.16
N GLU A 34 -24.51 -19.51 -17.00
CA GLU A 34 -25.26 -18.72 -17.98
C GLU A 34 -24.56 -18.79 -19.34
N VAL A 35 -25.33 -19.04 -20.38
CA VAL A 35 -24.88 -19.00 -21.77
C VAL A 35 -25.46 -17.77 -22.48
N ILE A 36 -24.77 -17.30 -23.51
CA ILE A 36 -25.23 -16.19 -24.34
C ILE A 36 -26.21 -16.74 -25.36
N ASN A 37 -27.46 -16.29 -25.29
CA ASN A 37 -28.51 -16.61 -26.26
C ASN A 37 -28.63 -15.48 -27.30
N ASP A 38 -27.50 -15.21 -27.96
CA ASP A 38 -27.46 -14.24 -29.06
C ASP A 38 -27.74 -14.96 -30.38
N ASN A 39 -28.19 -14.22 -31.39
CA ASN A 39 -28.36 -14.75 -32.73
C ASN A 39 -27.06 -15.47 -33.15
N MET A 40 -27.18 -16.75 -33.53
CA MET A 40 -26.06 -17.61 -33.95
C MET A 40 -25.14 -16.99 -35.01
N VAL A 41 -25.57 -15.91 -35.66
CA VAL A 41 -24.84 -15.09 -36.64
C VAL A 41 -23.45 -14.66 -36.15
N HIS A 42 -23.31 -14.24 -34.88
CA HIS A 42 -22.02 -13.73 -34.37
C HIS A 42 -21.18 -14.80 -33.66
N LEU A 43 -21.70 -16.02 -33.50
CA LEU A 43 -21.03 -17.09 -32.77
C LEU A 43 -19.69 -17.47 -33.42
N VAL A 44 -19.72 -17.83 -34.70
CA VAL A 44 -18.52 -18.30 -35.42
C VAL A 44 -17.47 -17.19 -35.54
N PRO A 45 -17.79 -15.95 -35.99
CA PRO A 45 -16.80 -14.86 -36.04
C PRO A 45 -16.14 -14.58 -34.69
N THR A 46 -16.91 -14.65 -33.61
CA THR A 46 -16.39 -14.45 -32.25
C THR A 46 -15.39 -15.54 -31.87
N LEU A 47 -15.77 -16.82 -32.05
CA LEU A 47 -14.90 -17.95 -31.73
C LEU A 47 -13.60 -17.91 -32.55
N THR A 48 -13.70 -17.68 -33.85
CA THR A 48 -12.54 -17.58 -34.75
C THR A 48 -11.63 -16.41 -34.38
N PHE A 49 -12.19 -15.25 -34.01
CA PHE A 49 -11.42 -14.08 -33.61
C PHE A 49 -10.54 -14.36 -32.38
N PHE A 50 -11.09 -14.96 -31.32
CA PHE A 50 -10.34 -15.29 -30.11
C PHE A 50 -9.38 -16.46 -30.31
N GLU A 51 -9.75 -17.45 -31.12
CA GLU A 51 -8.88 -18.56 -31.49
C GLU A 51 -7.62 -18.07 -32.22
N ALA A 52 -7.74 -17.05 -33.08
CA ALA A 52 -6.59 -16.41 -33.73
C ALA A 52 -5.62 -15.73 -32.74
N SER A 53 -6.08 -15.33 -31.54
CA SER A 53 -5.21 -14.88 -30.44
C SER A 53 -4.60 -16.04 -29.63
N GLY A 54 -4.98 -17.28 -29.92
CA GLY A 54 -4.59 -18.47 -29.16
C GLY A 54 -5.48 -18.75 -27.94
N TYR A 55 -6.70 -18.20 -27.91
CA TYR A 55 -7.63 -18.37 -26.81
C TYR A 55 -8.95 -18.99 -27.27
N HIS A 56 -9.30 -20.14 -26.69
CA HIS A 56 -10.63 -20.72 -26.87
C HIS A 56 -11.56 -20.18 -25.79
N LEU A 57 -12.60 -19.46 -26.20
CA LEU A 57 -13.69 -19.09 -25.29
C LEU A 57 -14.34 -20.34 -24.71
N VAL A 58 -14.77 -20.28 -23.46
CA VAL A 58 -15.52 -21.38 -22.85
C VAL A 58 -16.86 -21.49 -23.56
N THR A 59 -17.14 -22.67 -24.10
CA THR A 59 -18.41 -23.00 -24.76
C THR A 59 -19.13 -24.14 -24.05
N ARG A 60 -20.42 -24.30 -24.33
CA ARG A 60 -21.25 -25.42 -23.87
C ARG A 60 -22.13 -25.92 -25.00
N ILE A 61 -22.32 -27.23 -25.06
CA ILE A 61 -23.27 -27.85 -25.98
C ILE A 61 -24.60 -28.03 -25.25
N ILE A 62 -25.68 -27.44 -25.79
CA ILE A 62 -27.05 -27.58 -25.29
C ILE A 62 -27.89 -27.94 -26.52
N ASP A 63 -28.64 -29.05 -26.46
CA ASP A 63 -29.48 -29.52 -27.57
C ASP A 63 -28.73 -29.58 -28.91
N ASN A 64 -27.50 -30.10 -28.88
CA ASN A 64 -26.59 -30.22 -30.03
C ASN A 64 -26.12 -28.89 -30.66
N HIS A 65 -26.34 -27.76 -29.99
CA HIS A 65 -25.87 -26.44 -30.42
C HIS A 65 -24.78 -25.92 -29.48
N VAL A 66 -23.76 -25.26 -30.05
CA VAL A 66 -22.65 -24.67 -29.29
C VAL A 66 -23.03 -23.26 -28.86
N TYR A 67 -22.90 -22.97 -27.57
CA TYR A 67 -23.12 -21.64 -27.00
C TYR A 67 -21.87 -21.13 -26.31
N ILE A 68 -21.61 -19.82 -26.37
CA ILE A 68 -20.57 -19.19 -25.56
C ILE A 68 -21.08 -19.04 -24.13
N VAL A 69 -20.30 -19.52 -23.17
CA VAL A 69 -20.56 -19.26 -21.75
C VAL A 69 -20.38 -17.76 -21.49
N LYS A 70 -21.33 -17.13 -20.80
CA LYS A 70 -21.33 -15.69 -20.61
C LYS A 70 -20.10 -15.19 -19.85
N ASN A 71 -19.68 -15.90 -18.81
CA ASN A 71 -18.55 -15.50 -17.95
C ASN A 71 -17.24 -16.19 -18.37
N GLN A 72 -16.30 -15.39 -18.89
CA GLN A 72 -14.97 -15.84 -19.31
C GLN A 72 -13.95 -15.52 -18.21
N ASN A 73 -13.61 -16.53 -17.41
CA ASN A 73 -12.75 -16.37 -16.23
C ASN A 73 -11.24 -16.38 -16.53
N LYS A 74 -10.85 -16.85 -17.71
CA LYS A 74 -9.44 -16.87 -18.14
C LYS A 74 -9.00 -15.46 -18.53
N SER A 75 -7.73 -15.14 -18.28
CA SER A 75 -7.11 -13.93 -18.81
C SER A 75 -6.85 -14.10 -20.30
N ILE A 76 -7.28 -13.13 -21.10
CA ILE A 76 -7.09 -13.13 -22.55
C ILE A 76 -6.09 -12.01 -22.90
N GLU A 77 -5.12 -12.33 -23.77
CA GLU A 77 -4.17 -11.36 -24.33
C GLU A 77 -4.41 -11.20 -25.82
N ILE A 78 -4.63 -9.96 -26.27
CA ILE A 78 -4.78 -9.62 -27.69
C ILE A 78 -3.53 -8.86 -28.13
N LEU A 79 -2.79 -9.44 -29.07
CA LEU A 79 -1.59 -8.85 -29.64
C LEU A 79 -1.95 -8.09 -30.92
N LEU A 80 -1.97 -6.76 -30.87
CA LEU A 80 -2.43 -5.91 -31.97
C LEU A 80 -1.70 -6.20 -33.30
N GLY A 81 -0.40 -6.48 -33.25
CA GLY A 81 0.41 -6.80 -34.44
C GLY A 81 0.02 -8.09 -35.17
N ARG A 82 -0.83 -8.95 -34.57
CA ARG A 82 -1.33 -10.18 -35.21
C ARG A 82 -2.58 -9.97 -36.06
N TYR A 83 -3.20 -8.79 -35.98
CA TYR A 83 -4.49 -8.53 -36.59
C TYR A 83 -4.40 -7.54 -37.74
N SER A 84 -5.16 -7.81 -38.79
CA SER A 84 -5.56 -6.82 -39.78
C SER A 84 -6.98 -6.33 -39.46
N LEU A 85 -7.35 -5.17 -40.01
CA LEU A 85 -8.70 -4.62 -39.95
C LEU A 85 -9.77 -5.59 -40.46
N ILE A 86 -9.41 -6.47 -41.39
CA ILE A 86 -10.32 -7.49 -41.93
C ILE A 86 -10.46 -8.67 -40.96
N ALA A 87 -9.38 -9.01 -40.24
CA ALA A 87 -9.38 -10.13 -39.28
C ALA A 87 -10.17 -9.83 -38.01
N ILE A 88 -10.36 -8.55 -37.64
CA ILE A 88 -11.25 -8.16 -36.56
C ILE A 88 -12.69 -8.13 -37.13
N PRO A 89 -13.64 -8.90 -36.58
CA PRO A 89 -15.02 -8.88 -37.05
C PRO A 89 -15.65 -7.49 -36.81
N ASN A 90 -16.78 -7.19 -37.45
CA ASN A 90 -17.48 -5.93 -37.18
C ASN A 90 -18.21 -5.96 -35.84
N GLU A 91 -18.65 -7.16 -35.43
CA GLU A 91 -19.40 -7.42 -34.21
C GLU A 91 -18.97 -8.77 -33.62
N ILE A 92 -19.01 -8.89 -32.30
CA ILE A 92 -18.91 -10.16 -31.58
C ILE A 92 -20.21 -10.40 -30.82
N ALA A 93 -20.43 -11.66 -30.41
CA ALA A 93 -21.60 -12.04 -29.63
C ALA A 93 -21.75 -11.14 -28.40
N ALA A 94 -22.93 -10.54 -28.23
CA ALA A 94 -23.17 -9.54 -27.21
C ALA A 94 -23.24 -10.16 -25.80
N GLY A 95 -22.88 -9.39 -24.78
CA GLY A 95 -23.06 -9.79 -23.38
C GLY A 95 -21.98 -10.74 -22.83
N ILE A 96 -20.88 -10.96 -23.57
CA ILE A 96 -19.70 -11.64 -23.02
C ILE A 96 -19.13 -10.83 -21.86
N ARG A 97 -18.79 -11.53 -20.76
CA ARG A 97 -18.17 -10.96 -19.57
C ARG A 97 -16.75 -11.48 -19.42
N PHE A 98 -15.77 -10.61 -19.66
CA PHE A 98 -14.36 -10.95 -19.49
C PHE A 98 -13.89 -10.57 -18.08
N ARG A 99 -13.23 -11.51 -17.39
CA ARG A 99 -12.58 -11.20 -16.11
C ARG A 99 -11.33 -10.32 -16.33
N HIS A 100 -10.48 -10.68 -17.27
CA HIS A 100 -9.25 -9.96 -17.58
C HIS A 100 -8.99 -9.96 -19.08
N LEU A 101 -8.84 -8.78 -19.67
CA LEU A 101 -8.47 -8.59 -21.07
C LEU A 101 -7.27 -7.66 -21.16
N ASN A 102 -6.17 -8.14 -21.76
CA ASN A 102 -4.94 -7.38 -21.96
C ASN A 102 -4.71 -7.15 -23.45
N ILE A 103 -4.72 -5.90 -23.89
CA ILE A 103 -4.45 -5.49 -25.26
C ILE A 103 -3.03 -4.94 -25.30
N ARG A 104 -2.18 -5.53 -26.13
CA ARG A 104 -0.76 -5.24 -26.16
C ARG A 104 -0.25 -5.04 -27.57
N GLN A 105 0.62 -4.06 -27.75
CA GLN A 105 1.40 -3.92 -28.98
C GLN A 105 2.64 -4.81 -28.90
N THR A 106 2.90 -5.56 -29.97
CA THR A 106 4.12 -6.38 -30.09
C THR A 106 5.33 -5.46 -30.28
N VAL A 107 6.47 -5.80 -29.68
CA VAL A 107 7.74 -5.06 -29.80
C VAL A 107 8.45 -5.37 -31.13
N GLU A 108 7.75 -5.97 -32.09
CA GLU A 108 8.35 -6.26 -33.39
C GLU A 108 8.69 -4.95 -34.11
N PRO A 109 9.84 -4.87 -34.79
CA PRO A 109 10.28 -3.65 -35.45
C PRO A 109 9.19 -3.16 -36.42
N ALA A 110 8.87 -1.86 -36.32
CA ALA A 110 7.75 -1.20 -37.00
C ALA A 110 7.67 -1.44 -38.52
N GLN A 111 8.76 -1.90 -39.14
CA GLN A 111 8.86 -2.23 -40.56
C GLN A 111 7.94 -3.40 -41.00
N ASN A 112 7.43 -4.21 -40.07
CA ASN A 112 6.53 -5.33 -40.40
C ASN A 112 5.06 -5.08 -40.06
N LEU A 113 4.71 -3.94 -39.46
CA LEU A 113 3.32 -3.62 -39.17
C LEU A 113 2.62 -3.27 -40.49
N ARG A 114 1.81 -4.21 -40.98
CA ARG A 114 1.06 -4.06 -42.23
C ARG A 114 0.01 -2.94 -42.16
N GLN A 115 -0.35 -2.46 -40.97
CA GLN A 115 -1.47 -1.53 -40.75
C GLN A 115 -1.25 -0.58 -39.57
N PRO A 116 -1.89 0.62 -39.59
CA PRO A 116 -1.86 1.57 -38.48
C PRO A 116 -2.48 0.99 -37.19
N VAL A 117 -1.76 1.09 -36.07
CA VAL A 117 -2.14 0.49 -34.77
C VAL A 117 -3.41 1.12 -34.22
N ASP A 118 -3.60 2.42 -34.41
CA ASP A 118 -4.78 3.19 -34.01
C ASP A 118 -6.05 2.67 -34.66
N LEU A 119 -6.04 2.39 -35.97
CA LEU A 119 -7.22 1.87 -36.67
C LEU A 119 -7.60 0.46 -36.21
N VAL A 120 -6.59 -0.41 -36.03
CA VAL A 120 -6.80 -1.78 -35.53
C VAL A 120 -7.36 -1.73 -34.10
N LEU A 121 -6.79 -0.88 -33.25
CA LEU A 121 -7.24 -0.69 -31.87
C LEU A 121 -8.65 -0.09 -31.81
N GLU A 122 -8.97 0.89 -32.64
CA GLU A 122 -10.30 1.50 -32.70
C GLU A 122 -11.36 0.45 -33.09
N LYS A 123 -11.11 -0.33 -34.14
CA LYS A 123 -12.02 -1.40 -34.55
C LYS A 123 -12.19 -2.43 -33.43
N LEU A 124 -11.10 -2.80 -32.76
CA LEU A 124 -11.14 -3.71 -31.62
C LEU A 124 -11.98 -3.14 -30.46
N LEU A 125 -11.82 -1.85 -30.13
CA LEU A 125 -12.60 -1.22 -29.06
C LEU A 125 -14.09 -1.23 -29.40
N ARG A 126 -14.48 -0.86 -30.64
CA ARG A 126 -15.88 -0.90 -31.10
C ARG A 126 -16.51 -2.28 -30.90
N VAL A 127 -15.78 -3.33 -31.28
CA VAL A 127 -16.21 -4.72 -31.10
C VAL A 127 -16.38 -5.07 -29.62
N LEU A 128 -15.48 -4.61 -28.75
CA LEU A 128 -15.55 -4.85 -27.32
C LEU A 128 -16.63 -4.02 -26.60
N GLY A 129 -17.20 -3.01 -27.24
CA GLY A 129 -18.24 -2.14 -26.66
C GLY A 129 -19.51 -2.86 -26.24
N THR A 130 -19.76 -4.06 -26.77
CA THR A 130 -20.90 -4.91 -26.39
C THR A 130 -20.60 -5.85 -25.21
N SER A 131 -19.37 -5.82 -24.70
CA SER A 131 -18.88 -6.70 -23.64
C SER A 131 -18.71 -5.99 -22.31
N GLN A 132 -18.82 -6.73 -21.21
CA GLN A 132 -18.45 -6.27 -19.88
C GLN A 132 -17.07 -6.80 -19.52
N ILE A 133 -16.16 -5.95 -19.07
CA ILE A 133 -14.76 -6.33 -18.82
C ILE A 133 -14.41 -5.94 -17.40
N THR A 134 -14.19 -6.88 -16.49
CA THR A 134 -13.83 -6.52 -15.11
C THR A 134 -12.48 -5.78 -15.04
N SER A 135 -11.50 -6.21 -15.85
CA SER A 135 -10.18 -5.58 -15.89
C SER A 135 -9.68 -5.50 -17.33
N LEU A 136 -9.54 -4.27 -17.82
CA LEU A 136 -9.03 -3.94 -19.14
C LEU A 136 -7.62 -3.35 -19.00
N VAL A 137 -6.65 -3.97 -19.65
CA VAL A 137 -5.23 -3.58 -19.59
C VAL A 137 -4.76 -3.21 -20.98
N PHE A 138 -4.09 -2.07 -21.11
CA PHE A 138 -3.38 -1.65 -22.31
C PHE A 138 -1.88 -1.61 -22.01
N THR A 139 -1.09 -2.36 -22.77
CA THR A 139 0.36 -2.50 -22.51
C THR A 139 1.17 -2.06 -23.72
N GLY A 140 2.05 -1.06 -23.52
CA GLY A 140 3.07 -0.66 -24.50
C GLY A 140 2.53 -0.14 -25.82
N ILE A 141 1.30 0.40 -25.86
CA ILE A 141 0.69 0.92 -27.08
C ILE A 141 1.25 2.32 -27.38
N GLU A 142 1.83 2.47 -28.57
CA GLU A 142 2.36 3.72 -29.11
C GLU A 142 1.53 4.13 -30.33
N ILE A 143 0.70 5.16 -30.16
CA ILE A 143 -0.09 5.75 -31.24
C ILE A 143 0.72 6.91 -31.83
N PRO A 144 1.06 6.87 -33.14
CA PRO A 144 1.75 7.98 -33.80
C PRO A 144 0.94 9.27 -33.66
N ILE A 145 1.61 10.36 -33.31
CA ILE A 145 0.99 11.67 -33.36
C ILE A 145 1.02 12.09 -34.81
N HIS A 146 -0.12 12.06 -35.48
CA HIS A 146 -0.31 12.83 -36.70
C HIS A 146 -0.50 14.27 -36.25
N GLU A 147 0.61 14.95 -35.90
CA GLU A 147 0.53 16.40 -35.75
C GLU A 147 0.00 16.91 -37.09
N PRO A 148 -1.16 17.61 -37.12
CA PRO A 148 -1.59 18.25 -38.34
C PRO A 148 -0.42 19.13 -38.73
N ILE A 149 0.20 18.86 -39.89
CA ILE A 149 1.34 19.61 -40.38
C ILE A 149 0.87 21.06 -40.37
N GLN A 150 1.27 21.80 -39.34
CA GLN A 150 1.05 23.22 -39.30
C GLN A 150 2.02 23.73 -40.36
N THR A 151 1.51 23.85 -41.58
CA THR A 151 2.18 24.57 -42.66
C THR A 151 2.50 25.93 -42.07
N ASN A 152 3.77 26.13 -41.72
CA ASN A 152 4.32 27.39 -41.29
C ASN A 152 4.13 28.40 -42.44
N GLN A 153 2.93 28.99 -42.54
CA GLN A 153 2.75 30.28 -43.19
C GLN A 153 3.28 31.33 -42.22
N ASN A 154 4.60 31.43 -42.17
CA ASN A 154 5.26 32.69 -41.90
C ASN A 154 4.89 33.63 -43.04
N THR A 155 3.84 34.41 -42.87
CA THR A 155 3.59 35.60 -43.68
C THR A 155 3.03 36.68 -42.76
N GLU A 156 3.92 37.20 -41.90
CA GLU A 156 3.84 38.61 -41.54
C GLU A 156 4.01 39.43 -42.82
N SER A 157 2.91 39.81 -43.46
CA SER A 157 2.88 40.91 -44.42
C SER A 157 1.54 41.61 -44.34
N LEU A 158 1.58 42.87 -43.93
CA LEU A 158 0.45 43.78 -43.87
C LEU A 158 -0.26 43.91 -45.22
N ALA A 159 -1.58 44.03 -45.15
CA ALA A 159 -2.48 44.77 -46.04
C ALA A 159 -2.46 44.43 -47.54
N SER A 160 -3.52 43.77 -48.01
CA SER A 160 -4.44 44.37 -48.99
C SER A 160 -5.57 43.41 -49.32
N ALA A 161 -6.77 43.99 -49.43
CA ALA A 161 -7.96 43.33 -49.89
C ALA A 161 -7.78 42.85 -51.34
N SER A 162 -8.07 41.58 -51.59
CA SER A 162 -8.62 41.14 -52.87
C SER A 162 -9.34 39.82 -52.69
N GLU A 163 -10.65 39.90 -52.91
CA GLU A 163 -11.53 38.78 -53.17
C GLU A 163 -10.97 37.99 -54.35
N SER A 164 -10.65 36.73 -54.14
CA SER A 164 -10.39 35.78 -55.21
C SER A 164 -10.81 34.40 -54.75
N THR A 165 -12.08 34.13 -55.04
CA THR A 165 -12.69 32.80 -55.12
C THR A 165 -11.83 31.86 -55.96
N SER A 166 -11.13 30.93 -55.33
CA SER A 166 -10.69 29.69 -55.97
C SER A 166 -11.00 28.52 -55.06
N SER A 167 -12.23 28.03 -55.21
CA SER A 167 -12.71 26.76 -54.69
C SER A 167 -11.98 25.63 -55.41
N LEU A 168 -10.89 25.13 -54.80
CA LEU A 168 -10.34 23.83 -55.15
C LEU A 168 -10.76 22.84 -54.06
N SER A 169 -11.84 22.11 -54.37
CA SER A 169 -12.39 21.05 -53.54
C SER A 169 -11.41 19.88 -53.45
N THR A 170 -10.50 19.92 -52.47
CA THR A 170 -9.99 18.66 -51.92
C THR A 170 -11.15 18.00 -51.21
N THR A 171 -11.64 16.91 -51.80
CA THR A 171 -12.60 15.97 -51.22
C THR A 171 -12.02 15.42 -49.92
N THR A 172 -12.14 16.22 -48.87
CA THR A 172 -11.92 15.84 -47.48
C THR A 172 -13.07 14.90 -47.19
N THR A 173 -12.81 13.60 -47.33
CA THR A 173 -13.73 12.53 -46.95
C THR A 173 -14.33 12.91 -45.61
N ALA A 174 -15.65 13.07 -45.58
CA ALA A 174 -16.40 13.58 -44.45
C ALA A 174 -15.94 12.89 -43.16
N ASN A 175 -15.27 13.64 -42.29
CA ASN A 175 -14.86 13.21 -40.96
C ASN A 175 -16.13 13.00 -40.13
N THR A 176 -16.77 11.84 -40.28
CA THR A 176 -17.80 11.40 -39.34
C THR A 176 -17.20 11.51 -37.93
N PRO A 177 -17.83 12.27 -37.01
CA PRO A 177 -17.30 12.43 -35.67
C PRO A 177 -17.14 11.04 -35.03
N ASN A 178 -15.90 10.68 -34.71
CA ASN A 178 -15.58 9.42 -34.05
C ASN A 178 -16.34 9.40 -32.71
N THR A 179 -17.44 8.65 -32.67
CA THR A 179 -18.24 8.49 -31.46
C THR A 179 -17.47 7.56 -30.53
N PRO A 180 -17.12 7.99 -29.29
CA PRO A 180 -16.40 7.15 -28.34
C PRO A 180 -17.18 5.84 -28.09
N THR A 181 -16.44 4.73 -27.97
CA THR A 181 -17.07 3.43 -27.72
C THR A 181 -17.40 3.28 -26.25
N LYS A 182 -18.66 2.98 -25.91
CA LYS A 182 -19.05 2.68 -24.53
C LYS A 182 -18.36 1.42 -24.02
N ILE A 183 -17.55 1.55 -22.96
CA ILE A 183 -16.83 0.43 -22.34
C ILE A 183 -17.25 0.32 -20.89
N SER A 184 -17.72 -0.87 -20.48
CA SER A 184 -18.04 -1.17 -19.08
C SER A 184 -16.87 -1.90 -18.42
N THR A 185 -16.13 -1.21 -17.54
CA THR A 185 -15.02 -1.81 -16.79
C THR A 185 -14.91 -1.34 -15.34
N ASN A 186 -14.46 -2.23 -14.47
CA ASN A 186 -14.17 -1.92 -13.06
C ASN A 186 -12.71 -1.47 -12.87
N HIS A 187 -11.80 -1.91 -13.73
CA HIS A 187 -10.38 -1.60 -13.64
C HIS A 187 -9.79 -1.31 -15.03
N LEU A 188 -9.20 -0.13 -15.18
CA LEU A 188 -8.46 0.29 -16.37
C LEU A 188 -6.97 0.42 -16.03
N TRP A 189 -6.12 -0.31 -16.74
CA TRP A 189 -4.68 -0.33 -16.52
C TRP A 189 -3.97 0.13 -17.79
N LEU A 190 -3.06 1.10 -17.66
CA LEU A 190 -2.24 1.63 -18.73
C LEU A 190 -0.78 1.45 -18.35
N THR A 191 -0.06 0.56 -19.05
CA THR A 191 1.30 0.16 -18.66
C THR A 191 2.30 0.52 -19.75
N GLY A 192 3.32 1.31 -19.40
CA GLY A 192 4.44 1.62 -20.30
C GLY A 192 4.02 2.40 -21.56
N MET A 193 3.05 3.30 -21.43
CA MET A 193 2.47 4.05 -22.56
C MET A 193 2.95 5.50 -22.60
N ALA A 194 3.03 6.07 -23.82
CA ALA A 194 3.21 7.50 -24.01
C ALA A 194 1.91 8.28 -23.67
N ILE A 195 2.03 9.54 -23.26
CA ILE A 195 0.88 10.41 -22.92
C ILE A 195 -0.12 10.48 -24.08
N ASN A 196 0.34 10.60 -25.32
CA ASN A 196 -0.53 10.77 -26.47
C ASN A 196 -1.34 9.51 -26.78
N SER A 197 -0.76 8.33 -26.61
CA SER A 197 -1.51 7.07 -26.67
C SER A 197 -2.60 7.00 -25.60
N MET A 198 -2.30 7.42 -24.37
CA MET A 198 -3.30 7.42 -23.29
C MET A 198 -4.43 8.41 -23.57
N LYS A 199 -4.12 9.62 -24.05
CA LYS A 199 -5.12 10.60 -24.50
C LYS A 199 -6.01 10.04 -25.59
N TRP A 200 -5.40 9.40 -26.60
CA TRP A 200 -6.12 8.77 -27.69
C TRP A 200 -7.07 7.70 -27.15
N ILE A 201 -6.64 6.83 -26.23
CA ILE A 201 -7.53 5.83 -25.63
C ILE A 201 -8.70 6.51 -24.92
N PHE A 202 -8.43 7.51 -24.08
CA PHE A 202 -9.47 8.22 -23.34
C PHE A 202 -10.48 8.94 -24.25
N SER A 203 -10.07 9.42 -25.42
CA SER A 203 -11.00 10.03 -26.37
C SER A 203 -11.82 9.02 -27.17
N HIS A 204 -11.41 7.75 -27.21
CA HIS A 204 -12.09 6.69 -27.98
C HIS A 204 -12.90 5.73 -27.11
N ILE A 205 -12.83 5.86 -25.78
CA ILE A 205 -13.66 5.10 -24.84
C ILE A 205 -14.61 6.04 -24.08
N ASP A 206 -15.87 5.65 -23.96
CA ASP A 206 -16.83 6.26 -23.06
C ASP A 206 -16.99 5.39 -21.82
N VAL A 207 -16.52 5.93 -20.68
CA VAL A 207 -16.63 5.32 -19.35
C VAL A 207 -17.46 6.20 -18.40
N SER A 208 -18.25 7.14 -18.94
CA SER A 208 -19.03 8.12 -18.15
C SER A 208 -20.02 7.52 -17.17
N ASP A 209 -20.43 6.27 -17.41
CA ASP A 209 -21.31 5.50 -16.53
C ASP A 209 -20.59 4.61 -15.52
N CYS A 210 -19.25 4.58 -15.53
CA CYS A 210 -18.47 3.64 -14.73
C CYS A 210 -17.89 4.28 -13.46
N ASP A 211 -18.02 3.55 -12.36
CA ASP A 211 -17.20 3.72 -11.16
C ASP A 211 -16.02 2.74 -11.25
N LEU A 212 -14.82 3.23 -11.58
CA LEU A 212 -13.68 2.36 -11.91
C LEU A 212 -12.39 2.74 -11.18
N SER A 213 -11.44 1.82 -11.16
CA SER A 213 -10.06 2.09 -10.73
C SER A 213 -9.16 2.32 -11.94
N LEU A 214 -8.40 3.42 -11.95
CA LEU A 214 -7.39 3.69 -12.97
C LEU A 214 -5.99 3.44 -12.40
N THR A 215 -5.22 2.59 -13.08
CA THR A 215 -3.81 2.35 -12.78
C THR A 215 -2.97 2.75 -13.99
N ILE A 216 -1.99 3.63 -13.79
CA ILE A 216 -0.97 3.99 -14.78
C ILE A 216 0.36 3.50 -14.24
N ASP A 217 0.92 2.47 -14.86
CA ASP A 217 2.16 1.83 -14.44
C ASP A 217 3.28 2.09 -15.46
N GLU A 218 4.53 2.03 -14.98
CA GLU A 218 5.72 2.39 -15.76
C GLU A 218 5.58 3.78 -16.43
N ALA A 219 5.04 4.76 -15.70
CA ALA A 219 4.66 6.08 -16.20
C ALA A 219 5.83 7.07 -16.37
N TRP A 220 7.03 6.59 -16.69
CA TRP A 220 8.26 7.40 -16.71
C TRP A 220 8.24 8.51 -17.78
N ARG A 221 7.36 8.42 -18.79
CA ARG A 221 7.16 9.48 -19.81
C ARG A 221 6.18 10.57 -19.37
N VAL A 222 5.51 10.42 -18.23
CA VAL A 222 4.47 11.36 -17.78
C VAL A 222 5.09 12.52 -17.02
N ARG A 223 4.94 13.75 -17.56
CA ARG A 223 5.40 14.98 -16.89
C ARG A 223 4.29 15.78 -16.20
N ALA A 224 3.06 15.68 -16.69
CA ALA A 224 1.91 16.37 -16.12
C ALA A 224 0.66 15.49 -16.17
N LEU A 225 -0.25 15.62 -15.20
CA LEU A 225 -1.51 14.86 -15.14
C LEU A 225 -2.67 15.47 -15.94
N ARG A 226 -2.46 16.61 -16.60
CA ARG A 226 -3.50 17.30 -17.39
C ARG A 226 -4.13 16.47 -18.50
N PHE A 227 -3.44 15.43 -18.99
CA PHE A 227 -4.01 14.53 -19.99
C PHE A 227 -5.21 13.73 -19.46
N LEU A 228 -5.33 13.57 -18.15
CA LEU A 228 -6.50 12.96 -17.53
C LEU A 228 -7.75 13.84 -17.63
N ASN A 229 -7.64 15.12 -18.03
CA ASN A 229 -8.80 15.98 -18.24
C ASN A 229 -9.68 15.49 -19.40
N THR A 230 -9.15 14.68 -20.32
CA THR A 230 -9.94 14.06 -21.39
C THR A 230 -10.61 12.76 -20.94
N PHE A 231 -10.34 12.30 -19.71
CA PHE A 231 -10.91 11.08 -19.15
C PHE A 231 -12.09 11.43 -18.25
N ASN A 232 -13.29 10.97 -18.63
CA ASN A 232 -14.54 11.34 -17.96
C ASN A 232 -15.28 10.13 -17.37
N PRO A 233 -14.73 9.45 -16.34
CA PRO A 233 -15.48 8.45 -15.60
C PRO A 233 -16.53 9.11 -14.70
N ARG A 234 -17.53 8.34 -14.26
CA ARG A 234 -18.48 8.79 -13.22
C ARG A 234 -17.74 9.10 -11.93
N ASN A 235 -17.01 8.11 -11.44
CA ASN A 235 -16.09 8.23 -10.31
C ASN A 235 -14.85 7.37 -10.53
N LEU A 236 -13.73 7.82 -9.97
CA LEU A 236 -12.55 7.00 -9.76
C LEU A 236 -12.55 6.45 -8.35
N ILE A 237 -12.82 5.15 -8.22
CA ILE A 237 -12.68 4.45 -6.95
C ILE A 237 -11.22 4.56 -6.48
N ASN A 238 -10.28 4.27 -7.37
CA ASN A 238 -8.85 4.38 -7.09
C ASN A 238 -8.12 5.04 -8.26
N LEU A 239 -7.12 5.87 -7.95
CA LEU A 239 -6.15 6.38 -8.91
C LEU A 239 -4.75 5.99 -8.45
N THR A 240 -4.07 5.16 -9.23
CA THR A 240 -2.71 4.69 -8.95
C THR A 240 -1.80 5.09 -10.10
N ILE A 241 -0.72 5.81 -9.80
CA ILE A 241 0.30 6.22 -10.76
C ILE A 241 1.65 5.75 -10.21
N ARG A 242 2.33 4.89 -10.96
CA ARG A 242 3.59 4.24 -10.55
C ARG A 242 4.69 4.46 -11.56
N GLY A 243 5.92 4.61 -11.08
CA GLY A 243 7.10 4.81 -11.92
C GLY A 243 7.06 6.14 -12.67
N ALA A 244 6.32 7.13 -12.18
CA ALA A 244 6.19 8.45 -12.79
C ALA A 244 7.34 9.37 -12.38
N ARG A 245 8.57 8.91 -12.62
CA ARG A 245 9.79 9.59 -12.16
C ARG A 245 9.94 10.99 -12.69
N ASN A 246 9.40 11.29 -13.88
CA ASN A 246 9.46 12.60 -14.52
C ASN A 246 8.23 13.47 -14.26
N LEU A 247 7.31 13.06 -13.39
CA LEU A 247 6.12 13.82 -13.06
C LEU A 247 6.51 15.08 -12.29
N ILE A 248 6.18 16.24 -12.85
CA ILE A 248 6.46 17.55 -12.26
C ILE A 248 5.18 18.29 -11.89
N ASN A 249 4.06 18.06 -12.59
CA ASN A 249 2.81 18.79 -12.36
C ASN A 249 1.62 17.84 -12.15
N MET A 250 0.90 18.05 -11.05
CA MET A 250 -0.24 17.22 -10.66
C MET A 250 -1.61 17.83 -10.99
N ASP A 251 -1.66 19.03 -11.56
CA ASP A 251 -2.92 19.72 -11.79
C ASP A 251 -3.76 18.97 -12.81
N CYS A 252 -4.96 18.60 -12.37
CA CYS A 252 -5.95 17.90 -13.16
C CYS A 252 -7.35 18.19 -12.60
N VAL A 253 -8.31 18.30 -13.51
CA VAL A 253 -9.72 18.56 -13.20
C VAL A 253 -10.29 17.47 -12.28
N ILE A 254 -9.87 16.21 -12.45
CA ILE A 254 -10.31 15.06 -11.64
C ILE A 254 -10.10 15.28 -10.14
N PHE A 255 -9.00 15.90 -9.72
CA PHE A 255 -8.77 16.21 -8.31
C PHE A 255 -9.65 17.35 -7.83
N THR A 256 -9.76 18.42 -8.63
CA THR A 256 -10.56 19.59 -8.26
C THR A 256 -12.05 19.31 -8.20
N GLU A 257 -12.54 18.36 -9.00
CA GLU A 257 -13.91 17.84 -8.98
C GLU A 257 -14.12 16.75 -7.93
N LYS A 258 -13.08 16.39 -7.16
CA LYS A 258 -13.11 15.33 -6.13
C LYS A 258 -13.62 13.99 -6.67
N LYS A 259 -13.31 13.67 -7.93
CA LYS A 259 -13.72 12.41 -8.60
C LYS A 259 -12.98 11.18 -8.08
N VAL A 260 -11.87 11.33 -7.35
CA VAL A 260 -11.15 10.23 -6.72
C VAL A 260 -11.68 9.99 -5.31
N LEU A 261 -12.30 8.84 -5.07
CA LEU A 261 -13.08 8.60 -3.84
C LEU A 261 -12.30 7.86 -2.74
N ASN A 262 -11.61 6.76 -3.07
CA ASN A 262 -11.02 5.91 -2.05
C ASN A 262 -9.51 6.08 -1.95
N TRP A 263 -8.77 5.64 -2.98
CA TRP A 263 -7.31 5.55 -2.90
C TRP A 263 -6.64 6.43 -3.95
N LEU A 264 -5.72 7.28 -3.48
CA LEU A 264 -4.75 7.95 -4.32
C LEU A 264 -3.36 7.37 -4.02
N THR A 265 -2.71 6.83 -5.04
CA THR A 265 -1.34 6.33 -4.93
C THR A 265 -0.44 6.97 -5.98
N LEU A 266 0.54 7.72 -5.52
CA LEU A 266 1.63 8.27 -6.31
C LEU A 266 2.93 7.65 -5.83
N TRP A 267 3.47 6.73 -6.62
CA TRP A 267 4.60 5.91 -6.23
C TRP A 267 5.78 6.09 -7.19
N GLU A 268 7.00 6.15 -6.65
CA GLU A 268 8.23 6.38 -7.42
C GLU A 268 8.17 7.68 -8.25
N VAL A 269 7.93 8.80 -7.57
CA VAL A 269 7.90 10.15 -8.16
C VAL A 269 9.06 10.97 -7.63
N ASP A 270 10.12 11.12 -8.42
CA ASP A 270 11.44 11.58 -7.95
C ASP A 270 11.55 13.09 -7.71
N PHE A 271 10.63 13.90 -8.24
CA PHE A 271 10.70 15.35 -8.18
C PHE A 271 9.74 15.96 -7.15
N VAL A 272 10.06 17.20 -6.74
CA VAL A 272 9.11 18.05 -6.04
C VAL A 272 7.95 18.33 -6.97
N LEU A 273 6.77 17.84 -6.59
CA LEU A 273 5.56 17.99 -7.38
C LEU A 273 4.98 19.39 -7.25
N GLU A 274 4.84 20.07 -8.38
CA GLU A 274 4.09 21.30 -8.51
C GLU A 274 2.59 20.99 -8.49
N THR A 275 1.89 21.67 -7.58
CA THR A 275 0.44 21.62 -7.45
C THR A 275 -0.08 23.05 -7.34
N SER A 276 -1.09 23.41 -8.14
CA SER A 276 -1.85 24.64 -7.92
C SER A 276 -2.57 24.60 -6.59
N GLU A 277 -2.81 25.77 -5.99
CA GLU A 277 -3.55 25.92 -4.73
C GLU A 277 -4.91 25.20 -4.78
N LYS A 278 -5.61 25.28 -5.92
CA LYS A 278 -6.90 24.62 -6.13
C LYS A 278 -6.79 23.10 -5.99
N THR A 279 -5.79 22.49 -6.63
CA THR A 279 -5.54 21.05 -6.56
C THR A 279 -5.13 20.65 -5.14
N THR A 280 -4.21 21.38 -4.51
CA THR A 280 -3.73 21.06 -3.16
C THR A 280 -4.85 21.16 -2.11
N ARG A 281 -5.67 22.21 -2.17
CA ARG A 281 -6.83 22.37 -1.28
C ARG A 281 -7.84 21.25 -1.49
N ALA A 282 -8.13 20.87 -2.75
CA ALA A 282 -9.03 19.76 -3.02
C ALA A 282 -8.51 18.43 -2.45
N LEU A 283 -7.21 18.15 -2.54
CA LEU A 283 -6.59 16.97 -1.93
C LEU A 283 -6.68 16.99 -0.40
N ALA A 284 -6.46 18.16 0.22
CA ALA A 284 -6.47 18.32 1.67
C ALA A 284 -7.89 18.23 2.28
N GLU A 285 -8.90 18.69 1.56
CA GLU A 285 -10.31 18.61 1.96
C GLU A 285 -10.95 17.22 1.73
N THR A 286 -10.27 16.34 0.99
CA THR A 286 -10.80 15.01 0.68
C THR A 286 -10.52 14.07 1.84
N ARG A 287 -11.54 13.28 2.24
CA ARG A 287 -11.39 12.22 3.24
C ARG A 287 -10.84 10.98 2.56
N TRP A 288 -9.64 10.55 2.95
CA TRP A 288 -8.96 9.45 2.28
C TRP A 288 -9.04 8.14 3.08
N PRO A 289 -9.72 7.10 2.56
CA PRO A 289 -9.50 5.73 3.03
C PRO A 289 -8.04 5.28 2.89
N ALA A 290 -7.37 5.66 1.81
CA ALA A 290 -5.92 5.49 1.71
C ALA A 290 -5.27 6.60 0.86
N LEU A 291 -4.14 7.10 1.32
CA LEU A 291 -3.34 8.09 0.61
C LEU A 291 -1.87 7.63 0.60
N THR A 292 -1.30 7.47 -0.57
CA THR A 292 0.12 7.16 -0.76
C THR A 292 0.77 8.25 -1.60
N VAL A 293 1.68 9.01 -1.00
CA VAL A 293 2.32 10.18 -1.61
C VAL A 293 3.77 10.32 -1.13
N SER A 294 4.56 11.17 -1.80
CA SER A 294 5.87 11.56 -1.26
C SER A 294 5.71 12.40 0.01
N LEU A 295 6.72 12.36 0.89
CA LEU A 295 6.77 13.19 2.09
C LEU A 295 6.70 14.69 1.76
N THR A 296 7.33 15.11 0.66
CA THR A 296 7.31 16.50 0.18
C THR A 296 5.91 16.94 -0.21
N LEU A 297 5.19 16.13 -1.02
CA LEU A 297 3.81 16.42 -1.40
C LEU A 297 2.87 16.40 -0.18
N TRP A 298 3.09 15.48 0.77
CA TRP A 298 2.31 15.47 2.00
C TRP A 298 2.41 16.79 2.78
N LYS A 299 3.61 17.37 2.90
CA LYS A 299 3.80 18.68 3.56
C LYS A 299 2.99 19.78 2.85
N THR A 300 3.00 19.78 1.52
CA THR A 300 2.20 20.71 0.72
C THR A 300 0.70 20.54 0.97
N ILE A 301 0.21 19.30 1.00
CA ILE A 301 -1.21 18.99 1.28
C ILE A 301 -1.59 19.39 2.70
N SER A 302 -0.79 19.03 3.71
CA SER A 302 -1.08 19.30 5.11
C SER A 302 -1.11 20.80 5.44
N ASN A 303 -0.42 21.62 4.65
CA ASN A 303 -0.35 23.06 4.86
C ASN A 303 -1.42 23.84 4.07
N ALA A 304 -2.18 23.18 3.20
CA ALA A 304 -3.17 23.84 2.34
C ALA A 304 -4.55 24.02 2.99
N THR A 305 -4.74 23.56 4.23
CA THR A 305 -6.01 23.66 4.95
C THR A 305 -5.77 23.78 6.45
N ASP A 306 -6.64 24.55 7.11
CA ASP A 306 -6.70 24.67 8.57
C ASP A 306 -7.65 23.63 9.20
N ARG A 307 -8.28 22.77 8.38
CA ARG A 307 -9.20 21.72 8.86
C ARG A 307 -8.48 20.38 9.06
N PRO A 308 -8.69 19.66 10.17
CA PRO A 308 -8.05 18.38 10.41
C PRO A 308 -8.27 17.39 9.25
N ILE A 309 -7.17 16.88 8.70
CA ILE A 309 -7.21 15.88 7.64
C ILE A 309 -7.43 14.50 8.28
N VAL A 310 -8.46 13.79 7.83
CA VAL A 310 -8.80 12.44 8.32
C VAL A 310 -8.43 11.41 7.27
N ILE A 311 -7.49 10.53 7.62
CA ILE A 311 -6.97 9.48 6.74
C ILE A 311 -6.99 8.15 7.48
N GLU A 312 -7.57 7.10 6.89
CA GLU A 312 -7.48 5.79 7.52
C GLU A 312 -6.08 5.19 7.36
N ARG A 313 -5.52 5.23 6.14
CA ARG A 313 -4.18 4.70 5.84
C ARG A 313 -3.33 5.72 5.09
N LEU A 314 -2.29 6.24 5.74
CA LEU A 314 -1.33 7.15 5.14
C LEU A 314 -0.02 6.39 4.86
N THR A 315 0.44 6.44 3.62
CA THR A 315 1.75 5.92 3.22
C THR A 315 2.61 7.06 2.69
N LEU A 316 3.76 7.29 3.31
CA LEU A 316 4.72 8.31 2.88
C LEU A 316 5.94 7.67 2.24
N ALA A 317 6.17 8.00 0.97
CA ALA A 317 7.41 7.67 0.28
C ALA A 317 8.49 8.70 0.62
N VAL A 318 9.63 8.23 1.12
CA VAL A 318 10.84 9.03 1.36
C VAL A 318 11.89 8.60 0.35
N LEU A 319 12.11 9.48 -0.61
CA LEU A 319 13.04 9.26 -1.71
C LEU A 319 14.45 9.73 -1.31
N ASP A 320 14.52 10.89 -0.66
CA ASP A 320 15.75 11.43 -0.10
C ASP A 320 15.65 11.52 1.44
N MET A 321 16.70 11.06 2.12
CA MET A 321 16.81 11.19 3.58
C MET A 321 16.97 12.64 4.02
N ASP A 322 17.42 13.52 3.13
CA ASP A 322 17.51 14.96 3.39
C ASP A 322 16.11 15.61 3.55
N ASP A 323 15.07 15.04 2.94
CA ASP A 323 13.67 15.47 3.16
C ASP A 323 13.25 15.31 4.63
N LEU A 324 13.78 14.30 5.31
CA LEU A 324 13.57 14.06 6.74
C LEU A 324 14.36 15.04 7.60
N LYS A 325 15.55 15.49 7.16
CA LYS A 325 16.29 16.55 7.88
C LYS A 325 15.51 17.86 7.86
N ASN A 326 14.90 18.14 6.72
CA ASN A 326 14.04 19.32 6.50
C ASN A 326 12.67 19.21 7.19
N CYS A 327 12.37 18.12 7.92
CA CYS A 327 11.17 18.02 8.76
C CYS A 327 11.30 18.77 10.10
N SER A 328 12.38 19.52 10.30
CA SER A 328 12.64 20.28 11.52
C SER A 328 11.94 21.65 11.56
N SER A 329 11.22 22.04 10.50
CA SER A 329 10.48 23.30 10.43
C SER A 329 9.47 23.43 11.58
N PRO A 330 9.17 24.65 12.06
CA PRO A 330 8.22 24.86 13.14
C PRO A 330 6.89 24.18 12.82
N PRO A 331 6.27 23.51 13.80
CA PRO A 331 5.07 22.74 13.56
C PRO A 331 3.97 23.66 13.05
N THR A 332 3.34 23.27 11.93
CA THR A 332 1.98 23.71 11.70
C THR A 332 1.12 23.22 12.86
N PRO A 333 0.22 24.05 13.41
CA PRO A 333 -0.53 23.72 14.62
C PRO A 333 -1.48 22.53 14.43
N MET A 334 -1.74 22.12 13.18
CA MET A 334 -2.74 21.13 12.86
C MET A 334 -2.18 19.71 12.77
N LYS A 335 -2.89 18.77 13.40
CA LYS A 335 -2.58 17.34 13.35
C LYS A 335 -3.56 16.60 12.42
N ALA A 336 -3.04 15.75 11.56
CA ALA A 336 -3.85 14.79 10.82
C ALA A 336 -4.21 13.60 11.71
N SER A 337 -5.43 13.09 11.57
CA SER A 337 -5.86 11.86 12.24
C SER A 337 -5.59 10.69 11.30
N VAL A 338 -4.66 9.82 11.68
CA VAL A 338 -4.18 8.68 10.87
C VAL A 338 -4.25 7.41 11.69
N LYS A 339 -5.01 6.39 11.26
CA LYS A 339 -5.12 5.10 11.98
C LYS A 339 -3.95 4.17 11.69
N THR A 340 -3.57 4.06 10.42
CA THR A 340 -2.42 3.27 9.97
C THR A 340 -1.45 4.15 9.21
N PHE A 341 -0.22 4.22 9.69
CA PHE A 341 0.85 4.97 9.06
C PHE A 341 1.89 4.02 8.48
N THR A 342 2.25 4.18 7.22
CA THR A 342 3.33 3.46 6.57
C THR A 342 4.38 4.46 6.07
N ILE A 343 5.65 4.17 6.29
CA ILE A 343 6.74 4.89 5.65
C ILE A 343 7.54 3.96 4.76
N CYS A 344 7.85 4.42 3.56
CA CYS A 344 8.57 3.67 2.55
C CYS A 344 9.88 4.38 2.23
N LEU A 345 10.99 3.76 2.60
CA LEU A 345 12.33 4.30 2.43
C LEU A 345 12.96 3.73 1.14
N PHE A 346 13.28 4.60 0.18
CA PHE A 346 13.80 4.19 -1.14
C PHE A 346 15.32 4.25 -1.23
N ALA A 347 15.99 5.27 -0.68
CA ALA A 347 17.45 5.37 -0.76
C ALA A 347 18.07 5.65 0.62
N PRO A 348 18.14 4.65 1.52
CA PRO A 348 18.92 4.82 2.73
C PRO A 348 20.39 4.88 2.32
N ASN A 349 20.97 6.08 2.21
CA ASN A 349 22.41 6.25 2.21
C ASN A 349 22.94 5.54 3.47
N ALA A 350 23.64 4.41 3.26
CA ALA A 350 23.96 3.45 4.32
C ALA A 350 24.87 4.04 5.42
N ASP A 351 25.53 5.16 5.13
CA ASP A 351 26.51 5.81 6.02
C ASP A 351 25.91 6.82 7.00
N GLN A 352 24.61 7.10 6.95
CA GLN A 352 24.00 8.10 7.85
C GLN A 352 23.49 7.47 9.15
N ASP A 353 23.65 8.20 10.27
CA ASP A 353 23.23 7.84 11.63
C ASP A 353 21.72 7.46 11.69
N SER A 354 21.43 6.19 11.40
CA SER A 354 20.07 5.64 11.25
C SER A 354 19.19 5.90 12.47
N LYS A 355 19.79 5.94 13.67
CA LYS A 355 19.08 6.28 14.90
C LYS A 355 18.59 7.72 14.86
N LYS A 356 19.47 8.70 14.61
CA LYS A 356 19.05 10.12 14.54
C LYS A 356 17.96 10.35 13.51
N THR A 357 18.03 9.65 12.37
CA THR A 357 16.99 9.79 11.35
C THR A 357 15.65 9.23 11.80
N LEU A 358 15.63 8.05 12.42
CA LEU A 358 14.40 7.51 13.02
C LEU A 358 13.87 8.45 14.12
N THR A 359 14.73 8.97 14.99
CA THR A 359 14.35 9.96 16.02
C THR A 359 13.68 11.18 15.41
N ARG A 360 14.26 11.76 14.35
CA ARG A 360 13.69 12.92 13.65
C ARG A 360 12.35 12.59 13.00
N LEU A 361 12.27 11.46 12.31
CA LEU A 361 11.05 11.00 11.66
C LEU A 361 9.91 10.82 12.67
N PHE A 362 10.13 10.04 13.72
CA PHE A 362 9.09 9.77 14.72
C PHE A 362 8.74 11.02 15.53
N GLY A 363 9.72 11.88 15.81
CA GLY A 363 9.47 13.19 16.41
C GLY A 363 8.62 14.08 15.53
N TRP A 364 8.86 14.10 14.21
CA TRP A 364 8.01 14.79 13.24
C TRP A 364 6.59 14.18 13.21
N MET A 365 6.49 12.87 13.09
CA MET A 365 5.20 12.17 13.09
C MET A 365 4.37 12.48 14.35
N ALA A 366 4.98 12.48 15.54
CA ALA A 366 4.27 12.73 16.80
C ALA A 366 3.75 14.17 16.92
N LYS A 367 4.42 15.10 16.22
CA LYS A 367 3.99 16.50 16.13
C LYS A 367 2.81 16.66 15.18
N HIS A 368 2.81 15.97 14.05
CA HIS A 368 1.86 16.21 12.95
C HIS A 368 0.73 15.19 12.81
N LEU A 369 0.84 14.02 13.44
CA LEU A 369 -0.10 12.92 13.30
C LEU A 369 -0.67 12.52 14.68
N THR A 370 -1.91 12.04 14.68
CA THR A 370 -2.64 11.55 15.86
C THR A 370 -3.45 10.30 15.51
N GLY A 371 -3.88 9.56 16.52
CA GLY A 371 -4.74 8.38 16.34
C GLY A 371 -4.06 7.18 15.68
N ILE A 372 -2.72 7.17 15.66
CA ILE A 372 -1.94 6.08 15.04
C ILE A 372 -2.02 4.84 15.91
N ASN A 373 -2.59 3.77 15.37
CA ASN A 373 -2.66 2.47 16.02
C ASN A 373 -1.64 1.48 15.42
N THR A 374 -1.25 1.69 14.17
CA THR A 374 -0.32 0.81 13.45
C THR A 374 0.71 1.63 12.70
N ILE A 375 1.98 1.31 12.91
CA ILE A 375 3.10 1.87 12.16
C ILE A 375 3.72 0.76 11.32
N SER A 376 3.95 1.04 10.04
CA SER A 376 4.68 0.17 9.13
C SER A 376 5.89 0.89 8.56
N ILE A 377 7.05 0.24 8.54
CA ILE A 377 8.28 0.75 7.95
C ILE A 377 8.68 -0.26 6.87
N ALA A 378 8.67 0.18 5.62
CA ALA A 378 9.08 -0.63 4.49
C ALA A 378 10.35 -0.04 3.85
N CYS A 379 11.33 -0.88 3.56
CA CYS A 379 12.52 -0.50 2.80
C CYS A 379 12.48 -1.22 1.45
N GLN A 380 12.40 -0.48 0.34
CA GLN A 380 12.19 -1.06 -0.99
C GLN A 380 13.50 -1.52 -1.65
N ASN A 381 14.64 -1.04 -1.17
CA ASN A 381 15.95 -1.48 -1.64
C ASN A 381 16.57 -2.50 -0.69
N ASN A 382 16.93 -3.66 -1.24
CA ASN A 382 17.67 -4.74 -0.55
C ASN A 382 19.09 -4.34 -0.11
N HIS A 383 19.42 -3.04 -0.13
CA HIS A 383 20.61 -2.57 0.57
C HIS A 383 20.38 -2.88 2.04
N ILE A 384 21.06 -3.93 2.47
CA ILE A 384 21.04 -4.49 3.81
C ILE A 384 21.33 -3.31 4.73
N LEU A 385 20.30 -2.76 5.37
CA LEU A 385 20.48 -1.93 6.55
C LEU A 385 21.47 -2.72 7.40
N PRO A 386 22.68 -2.19 7.67
CA PRO A 386 23.77 -2.96 8.23
C PRO A 386 23.16 -3.72 9.39
N SER A 387 23.09 -5.04 9.22
CA SER A 387 22.40 -5.91 10.14
C SER A 387 23.21 -5.83 11.41
N ARG A 388 22.95 -4.82 12.26
CA ARG A 388 23.33 -4.87 13.64
C ARG A 388 22.48 -5.99 14.19
N ALA A 389 22.97 -7.21 14.00
CA ALA A 389 22.31 -8.51 14.11
C ALA A 389 21.77 -8.83 15.51
N GLY A 390 21.61 -7.82 16.36
CA GLY A 390 21.08 -7.91 17.71
C GLY A 390 19.71 -7.25 17.88
N HIS A 391 19.38 -6.18 17.16
CA HIS A 391 18.18 -5.41 17.47
C HIS A 391 16.92 -6.13 17.00
N GLN A 392 16.11 -6.55 17.96
CA GLN A 392 14.85 -7.27 17.74
C GLN A 392 13.64 -6.37 18.05
N TYR A 393 13.86 -5.28 18.77
CA TYR A 393 12.81 -4.42 19.27
C TYR A 393 13.07 -2.94 18.98
N LEU A 394 11.98 -2.19 18.81
CA LEU A 394 11.94 -0.74 18.66
C LEU A 394 11.08 -0.14 19.77
N CYS A 395 11.60 0.85 20.49
CA CYS A 395 10.88 1.57 21.55
C CYS A 395 10.54 2.99 21.06
N LEU A 396 9.24 3.27 20.96
CA LEU A 396 8.70 4.55 20.49
C LEU A 396 8.25 5.50 21.61
N ASP A 397 8.28 5.06 22.87
CA ASP A 397 7.85 5.90 23.99
C ASP A 397 8.72 7.18 24.11
N PRO A 398 8.11 8.35 24.40
CA PRO A 398 6.69 8.59 24.68
C PRO A 398 5.87 9.04 23.45
N PHE A 399 6.40 8.97 22.23
CA PHE A 399 5.79 9.60 21.06
C PHE A 399 4.45 9.00 20.64
N PHE A 400 4.30 7.68 20.80
CA PHE A 400 3.14 6.94 20.32
C PHE A 400 2.65 5.92 21.35
N PRO A 401 2.08 6.39 22.48
CA PRO A 401 1.63 5.51 23.55
C PRO A 401 0.50 4.56 23.11
N ASP A 402 -0.29 4.97 22.10
CA ASP A 402 -1.45 4.22 21.61
C ASP A 402 -1.12 3.22 20.48
N VAL A 403 0.13 3.21 19.99
CA VAL A 403 0.52 2.29 18.91
C VAL A 403 0.53 0.86 19.42
N GLN A 404 -0.27 0.02 18.78
CA GLN A 404 -0.45 -1.38 19.15
C GLN A 404 0.43 -2.31 18.33
N THR A 405 0.80 -1.90 17.12
CA THR A 405 1.53 -2.75 16.17
C THR A 405 2.56 -1.95 15.40
N ILE A 406 3.77 -2.49 15.35
CA ILE A 406 4.83 -2.02 14.45
C ILE A 406 5.20 -3.17 13.53
N ASN A 407 5.10 -2.92 12.23
CA ASN A 407 5.55 -3.82 11.19
C ASN A 407 6.78 -3.20 10.53
N CYS A 408 7.97 -3.72 10.79
CA CYS A 408 9.17 -3.27 10.10
C CYS A 408 9.61 -4.37 9.13
N THR A 409 9.46 -4.14 7.83
CA THR A 409 9.93 -5.04 6.79
C THR A 409 11.29 -4.54 6.29
N LEU A 410 12.35 -5.04 6.92
CA LEU A 410 13.74 -4.79 6.53
C LEU A 410 14.25 -5.99 5.72
N GLY A 411 14.03 -5.99 4.41
CA GLY A 411 14.39 -7.13 3.56
C GLY A 411 13.58 -8.40 3.86
N LEU A 412 14.14 -9.56 3.48
CA LEU A 412 13.38 -10.81 3.36
C LEU A 412 13.11 -11.59 4.67
N SER A 413 13.61 -11.19 5.85
CA SER A 413 13.57 -12.09 7.02
C SER A 413 13.55 -11.48 8.42
N HIS A 414 13.54 -10.16 8.59
CA HIS A 414 13.59 -9.55 9.93
C HIS A 414 12.31 -8.79 10.27
N TYR A 415 11.61 -9.27 11.30
CA TYR A 415 10.50 -8.56 11.93
C TYR A 415 11.00 -7.88 13.21
N THR A 416 11.11 -6.55 13.18
CA THR A 416 11.31 -5.76 14.40
C THR A 416 9.98 -5.62 15.13
N ARG A 417 9.97 -5.83 16.44
CA ARG A 417 8.77 -5.74 17.28
C ARG A 417 8.72 -4.45 18.08
N LEU A 418 7.54 -4.01 18.46
CA LEU A 418 7.39 -2.91 19.43
C LEU A 418 7.81 -3.40 20.82
N TYR A 419 8.62 -2.59 21.49
CA TYR A 419 8.83 -2.64 22.93
C TYR A 419 8.21 -1.39 23.55
N SER A 420 7.48 -1.56 24.64
CA SER A 420 7.00 -0.45 25.46
C SER A 420 7.73 -0.45 26.80
N THR A 421 8.09 0.73 27.30
CA THR A 421 8.62 0.90 28.66
C THR A 421 7.57 0.57 29.73
N LYS A 422 6.29 0.46 29.34
CA LYS A 422 5.18 0.00 30.16
C LYS A 422 4.99 -1.52 30.15
N SER A 423 5.84 -2.27 29.43
CA SER A 423 5.77 -3.73 29.38
C SER A 423 6.12 -4.35 30.73
N ILE A 424 5.45 -5.44 31.07
CA ILE A 424 5.70 -6.20 32.31
C ILE A 424 7.12 -6.78 32.29
N LEU A 425 7.88 -6.56 33.36
CA LEU A 425 9.11 -7.30 33.62
C LEU A 425 8.76 -8.56 34.41
N TRP A 426 8.89 -9.73 33.78
CA TRP A 426 8.68 -11.01 34.45
C TRP A 426 9.94 -11.46 35.15
N ILE A 427 9.80 -11.94 36.38
CA ILE A 427 10.92 -12.35 37.23
C ILE A 427 10.56 -13.68 37.89
N GLY A 428 11.42 -14.69 37.76
CA GLY A 428 11.32 -15.92 38.54
C GLY A 428 11.34 -15.59 40.03
N THR A 429 10.48 -16.22 40.83
CA THR A 429 10.39 -15.93 42.27
C THR A 429 11.71 -16.13 43.00
N ASP A 430 12.50 -17.09 42.55
CA ASP A 430 13.87 -17.40 43.00
C ASP A 430 14.92 -16.35 42.58
N ALA A 431 14.73 -15.69 41.44
CA ALA A 431 15.60 -14.65 40.92
C ALA A 431 15.27 -13.25 41.46
N TYR A 432 14.12 -13.06 42.11
CA TYR A 432 13.63 -11.74 42.51
C TYR A 432 14.57 -11.00 43.45
N SER A 433 15.10 -11.66 44.48
CA SER A 433 16.03 -11.03 45.43
C SER A 433 17.29 -10.50 44.74
N THR A 434 17.80 -11.25 43.75
CA THR A 434 18.97 -10.86 42.95
C THR A 434 18.68 -9.63 42.10
N TRP A 435 17.51 -9.57 41.47
CA TRP A 435 17.05 -8.38 40.77
C TRP A 435 16.85 -7.20 41.72
N ALA A 436 16.13 -7.37 42.82
CA ALA A 436 15.78 -6.30 43.75
C ALA A 436 17.01 -5.65 44.40
N LEU A 437 18.10 -6.41 44.58
CA LEU A 437 19.40 -5.91 45.06
C LEU A 437 20.24 -5.22 43.97
N GLY A 438 19.74 -5.11 42.73
CA GLY A 438 20.44 -4.45 41.62
C GLY A 438 21.58 -5.26 41.00
N LYS A 439 21.76 -6.53 41.37
CA LYS A 439 22.88 -7.37 40.89
C LYS A 439 22.82 -7.65 39.39
N LEU A 440 21.64 -7.52 38.77
CA LEU A 440 21.42 -7.72 37.33
C LEU A 440 21.45 -6.42 36.51
N ASN A 441 21.58 -5.24 37.13
CA ASN A 441 21.41 -3.96 36.43
C ASN A 441 22.36 -3.80 35.24
N LYS A 442 23.63 -4.21 35.39
CA LYS A 442 24.65 -4.14 34.32
C LYS A 442 24.30 -5.05 33.15
N GLU A 443 23.87 -6.28 33.43
CA GLU A 443 23.48 -7.26 32.41
C GLU A 443 22.21 -6.81 31.68
N MET A 444 21.18 -6.41 32.43
CA MET A 444 19.92 -5.89 31.87
C MET A 444 20.19 -4.70 30.96
N SER A 445 20.97 -3.72 31.42
CA SER A 445 21.33 -2.54 30.62
C SER A 445 22.08 -2.92 29.34
N LYS A 446 23.01 -3.88 29.42
CA LYS A 446 23.77 -4.36 28.25
C LYS A 446 22.86 -5.06 27.24
N ASN A 447 22.07 -6.04 27.68
CA ASN A 447 21.15 -6.79 26.83
C ASN A 447 20.09 -5.88 26.22
N TYR A 448 19.60 -4.91 27.00
CA TYR A 448 18.65 -3.92 26.50
C TYR A 448 19.25 -3.09 25.37
N LYS A 449 20.42 -2.48 25.56
CA LYS A 449 21.14 -1.70 24.52
C LYS A 449 21.44 -2.50 23.27
N MET A 450 21.63 -3.82 23.40
CA MET A 450 21.89 -4.72 22.27
C MET A 450 20.62 -5.13 21.51
N LYS A 451 19.47 -5.21 22.19
CA LYS A 451 18.24 -5.80 21.63
C LYS A 451 17.18 -4.77 21.28
N VAL A 452 17.17 -3.61 21.93
CA VAL A 452 16.13 -2.59 21.77
C VAL A 452 16.74 -1.28 21.29
N VAL A 453 16.20 -0.76 20.19
CA VAL A 453 16.51 0.58 19.71
C VAL A 453 15.51 1.55 20.30
N GLY A 454 15.97 2.43 21.20
CA GLY A 454 15.19 3.58 21.64
C GLY A 454 15.25 4.70 20.61
N VAL A 455 14.08 5.16 20.16
CA VAL A 455 13.99 6.28 19.22
C VAL A 455 14.19 7.62 19.94
N TYR A 456 13.54 7.82 21.08
CA TYR A 456 13.64 9.06 21.86
C TYR A 456 14.62 8.94 23.02
N ILE A 457 14.52 7.84 23.76
CA ILE A 457 15.33 7.60 24.95
C ILE A 457 16.57 6.85 24.51
N ASP A 458 17.76 7.38 24.82
CA ASP A 458 19.02 6.72 24.50
C ASP A 458 19.16 5.35 25.18
N GLN A 459 18.48 5.19 26.31
CA GLN A 459 18.43 3.98 27.11
C GLN A 459 17.01 3.85 27.66
N PRO A 460 16.04 3.37 26.87
CA PRO A 460 14.78 3.00 27.48
C PRO A 460 15.12 1.88 28.49
N MET A 461 14.79 2.08 29.75
CA MET A 461 15.23 1.14 30.79
C MET A 461 14.11 0.14 31.05
N PRO A 462 14.41 -1.16 31.17
CA PRO A 462 13.48 -2.07 31.81
C PRO A 462 13.26 -1.58 33.26
N PHE A 463 12.24 -2.08 33.95
CA PHE A 463 12.09 -1.79 35.38
C PHE A 463 13.34 -2.23 36.16
N LEU A 464 14.20 -1.26 36.47
CA LEU A 464 15.34 -1.43 37.36
C LEU A 464 14.85 -1.22 38.79
N PRO A 465 15.41 -1.95 39.77
CA PRO A 465 15.08 -1.70 41.17
C PRO A 465 15.45 -0.26 41.54
N ASN A 466 14.54 0.43 42.21
CA ASN A 466 14.78 1.72 42.85
C ASN A 466 14.98 1.56 44.37
N ILE A 467 15.25 2.66 45.07
CA ILE A 467 15.46 2.69 46.53
C ILE A 467 14.25 2.20 47.36
N TYR A 468 13.05 2.17 46.77
CA TYR A 468 11.81 1.72 47.39
C TYR A 468 11.49 0.25 47.09
N THR A 469 12.36 -0.46 46.37
CA THR A 469 12.14 -1.86 45.98
C THR A 469 12.20 -2.75 47.21
N LYS A 470 11.05 -3.30 47.60
CA LYS A 470 10.97 -4.26 48.72
C LYS A 470 11.52 -5.62 48.28
N LEU A 471 12.29 -6.28 49.15
CA LEU A 471 12.80 -7.64 48.92
C LEU A 471 11.70 -8.71 48.98
N ASN A 472 10.62 -8.44 49.70
CA ASN A 472 9.48 -9.33 49.86
C ASN A 472 8.17 -8.56 49.60
N PRO A 473 7.91 -8.13 48.35
CA PRO A 473 6.67 -7.44 48.02
C PRO A 473 5.46 -8.37 48.17
N ILE A 474 4.28 -7.78 48.27
CA ILE A 474 3.00 -8.50 48.23
C ILE A 474 2.37 -8.35 46.84
N CYS A 475 1.66 -9.38 46.38
CA CYS A 475 0.90 -9.26 45.14
C CYS A 475 -0.22 -8.23 45.31
N MET A 476 -0.28 -7.25 44.41
CA MET A 476 -1.27 -6.17 44.47
C MET A 476 -2.73 -6.63 44.26
N LEU A 477 -2.95 -7.91 43.89
CA LEU A 477 -4.28 -8.46 43.57
C LEU A 477 -4.75 -9.49 44.61
N CYS A 478 -3.89 -10.43 45.01
CA CYS A 478 -4.24 -11.47 45.99
C CYS A 478 -3.61 -11.26 47.38
N ALA A 479 -2.87 -10.16 47.57
CA ALA A 479 -2.14 -9.84 48.80
C ALA A 479 -1.10 -10.89 49.26
N THR A 480 -0.87 -11.96 48.50
CA THR A 480 0.10 -13.00 48.85
C THR A 480 1.54 -12.45 48.80
N PRO A 481 2.32 -12.58 49.89
CA PRO A 481 3.73 -12.20 49.91
C PRO A 481 4.60 -13.05 48.97
N LEU A 482 5.67 -12.46 48.43
CA LEU A 482 6.58 -13.14 47.51
C LEU A 482 7.17 -14.44 48.09
N HIS A 483 7.62 -14.44 49.34
CA HIS A 483 8.20 -15.65 49.94
C HIS A 483 7.22 -16.84 50.00
N ILE A 484 5.91 -16.58 50.17
CA ILE A 484 4.89 -17.62 50.12
C ILE A 484 4.73 -18.13 48.67
N LEU A 485 4.76 -17.23 47.69
CA LEU A 485 4.73 -17.61 46.27
C LEU A 485 5.96 -18.44 45.86
N ALA A 486 7.14 -18.14 46.43
CA ALA A 486 8.38 -18.86 46.18
C ALA A 486 8.39 -20.26 46.79
N ASN A 487 7.67 -20.46 47.90
CA ASN A 487 7.58 -21.74 48.60
C ASN A 487 6.56 -22.72 47.99
N ASN A 488 5.78 -22.30 46.99
CA ASN A 488 4.90 -23.22 46.27
C ASN A 488 5.76 -24.19 45.43
N THR A 489 5.87 -25.43 45.91
CA THR A 489 6.70 -26.51 45.36
C THR A 489 6.21 -27.09 44.03
N THR A 490 5.42 -26.35 43.26
CA THR A 490 4.98 -26.81 41.95
C THR A 490 6.18 -26.97 41.02
N THR A 491 6.18 -28.00 40.18
CA THR A 491 7.23 -28.29 39.19
C THR A 491 7.40 -27.21 38.11
N ILE A 492 6.51 -26.22 38.07
CA ILE A 492 6.53 -25.12 37.11
C ILE A 492 7.15 -23.89 37.81
N PRO A 493 8.17 -23.23 37.22
CA PRO A 493 8.73 -22.02 37.78
C PRO A 493 7.64 -20.97 38.01
N SER A 494 7.57 -20.47 39.24
CA SER A 494 6.67 -19.38 39.60
C SER A 494 7.26 -18.06 39.15
N TYR A 495 6.44 -17.23 38.50
CA TYR A 495 6.83 -15.90 38.03
C TYR A 495 5.99 -14.81 38.70
N VAL A 496 6.63 -13.67 38.93
CA VAL A 496 5.99 -12.41 39.30
C VAL A 496 6.27 -11.36 38.23
N GLY A 497 5.33 -10.45 38.02
CA GLY A 497 5.46 -9.34 37.09
C GLY A 497 5.61 -8.01 37.83
N ILE A 498 6.61 -7.22 37.45
CA ILE A 498 6.75 -5.82 37.84
C ILE A 498 6.09 -4.97 36.77
N VAL A 499 5.13 -4.13 37.17
CA VAL A 499 4.18 -3.50 36.25
C VAL A 499 4.26 -1.97 36.19
N CYS A 500 5.10 -1.34 37.02
CA CYS A 500 5.32 0.11 37.00
C CYS A 500 6.65 0.47 37.66
N GLU A 501 7.08 1.72 37.48
CA GLU A 501 8.33 2.25 38.05
C GLU A 501 8.37 2.27 39.58
N LYS A 502 7.21 2.24 40.25
CA LYS A 502 7.11 2.13 41.72
C LYS A 502 7.38 0.71 42.25
N GLY A 503 7.62 -0.26 41.37
CA GLY A 503 7.91 -1.64 41.76
C GLY A 503 6.69 -2.45 42.21
N HIS A 504 5.47 -2.04 41.86
CA HIS A 504 4.28 -2.85 42.16
C HIS A 504 4.37 -4.21 41.48
N MET A 505 4.08 -5.25 42.26
CA MET A 505 4.23 -6.65 41.89
C MET A 505 2.86 -7.31 41.76
N GLY A 506 2.66 -8.07 40.69
CA GLY A 506 1.55 -9.01 40.55
C GLY A 506 2.05 -10.44 40.32
N CYS A 507 1.47 -11.44 40.97
CA CYS A 507 1.80 -12.83 40.65
C CYS A 507 1.24 -13.20 39.27
N TYR A 508 1.93 -14.11 38.57
CA TYR A 508 1.57 -14.49 37.20
C TYR A 508 0.09 -14.88 37.01
N PRO A 509 -0.53 -15.72 37.87
CA PRO A 509 -1.95 -16.07 37.73
C PRO A 509 -2.88 -14.86 37.83
N CYS A 510 -2.61 -13.96 38.78
CA CYS A 510 -3.45 -12.78 38.99
C CYS A 510 -3.32 -11.77 37.85
N LEU A 511 -2.09 -11.51 37.36
CA LEU A 511 -1.88 -10.63 36.21
C LEU A 511 -2.53 -11.20 34.95
N THR A 512 -2.38 -12.49 34.70
CA THR A 512 -3.02 -13.15 33.54
C THR A 512 -4.55 -13.02 33.60
N LYS A 513 -5.15 -13.26 34.77
CA LYS A 513 -6.59 -13.09 34.98
C LYS A 513 -7.04 -11.63 34.75
N LEU A 514 -6.28 -10.67 35.28
CA LEU A 514 -6.56 -9.23 35.09
C LEU A 514 -6.50 -8.85 33.61
N ILE A 515 -5.44 -9.25 32.90
CA ILE A 515 -5.25 -8.95 31.47
C ILE A 515 -6.39 -9.54 30.64
N LEU A 516 -6.77 -10.79 30.89
CA LEU A 516 -7.89 -11.43 30.19
C LEU A 516 -9.23 -10.73 30.47
N ALA A 517 -9.49 -10.36 31.73
CA ALA A 517 -10.71 -9.65 32.12
C ALA A 517 -10.81 -8.29 31.42
N LYS A 518 -9.74 -7.48 31.49
CA LYS A 518 -9.68 -6.15 30.86
C LYS A 518 -9.77 -6.23 29.33
N LYS A 519 -9.11 -7.21 28.71
CA LYS A 519 -9.24 -7.46 27.26
C LYS A 519 -10.68 -7.79 26.85
N ARG A 520 -11.41 -8.61 27.62
CA ARG A 520 -12.83 -8.91 27.37
C ARG A 520 -13.71 -7.66 27.52
N ALA A 521 -13.41 -6.81 28.50
CA ALA A 521 -14.09 -5.55 28.72
C ALA A 521 -13.71 -4.44 27.71
N LYS A 522 -12.68 -4.65 26.88
CA LYS A 522 -12.06 -3.62 26.03
C LYS A 522 -11.56 -2.40 26.83
N GLU A 523 -11.07 -2.65 28.04
CA GLU A 523 -10.53 -1.65 28.95
C GLU A 523 -8.99 -1.74 29.02
N PRO A 524 -8.28 -0.62 29.26
CA PRO A 524 -6.86 -0.64 29.52
C PRO A 524 -6.55 -1.40 30.82
N VAL A 525 -5.42 -2.13 30.84
CA VAL A 525 -4.90 -2.74 32.06
C VAL A 525 -4.14 -1.66 32.82
N THR A 526 -4.50 -1.40 34.07
CA THR A 526 -3.83 -0.37 34.88
C THR A 526 -3.21 -0.98 36.14
N CYS A 527 -2.12 -0.39 36.58
CA CYS A 527 -1.53 -0.65 37.89
C CYS A 527 -2.44 -0.12 39.00
N CYS A 528 -2.39 -0.71 40.20
CA CYS A 528 -3.18 -0.28 41.36
C CYS A 528 -2.89 1.15 41.81
N CYS A 529 -1.78 1.75 41.40
CA CYS A 529 -1.49 3.16 41.66
C CYS A 529 -2.31 4.13 40.78
N GLY A 530 -3.11 3.63 39.84
CA GLY A 530 -3.99 4.40 38.97
C GLY A 530 -3.30 5.21 37.88
N SER A 531 -1.98 5.41 37.96
CA SER A 531 -1.23 6.29 37.06
C SER A 531 -0.47 5.59 35.94
N HIS A 532 -0.45 4.24 35.91
CA HIS A 532 0.35 3.49 34.96
C HIS A 532 -0.50 2.45 34.24
N GLU A 533 -0.63 2.61 32.93
CA GLU A 533 -1.13 1.58 32.04
C GLU A 533 -0.08 0.47 31.87
N ILE A 534 -0.53 -0.78 31.84
CA ILE A 534 0.29 -1.98 31.70
C ILE A 534 0.10 -2.50 30.27
N VAL A 535 1.17 -2.45 29.48
CA VAL A 535 1.13 -2.90 28.08
C VAL A 535 1.53 -4.38 28.02
N THR A 536 0.69 -5.19 27.39
CA THR A 536 0.91 -6.65 27.23
C THR A 536 1.22 -7.06 25.80
N ASN A 537 1.12 -6.12 24.87
CA ASN A 537 1.31 -6.37 23.45
C ASN A 537 2.78 -6.09 23.11
N GLY A 538 3.61 -7.14 23.02
CA GLY A 538 5.01 -7.00 22.61
C GLY A 538 5.97 -7.92 23.35
N GLY A 539 7.26 -7.68 23.11
CA GLY A 539 8.32 -8.36 23.88
C GLY A 539 8.31 -7.91 25.34
N SER A 540 8.46 -8.87 26.25
CA SER A 540 8.64 -8.62 27.67
C SER A 540 10.06 -8.99 28.08
N GLY A 541 10.61 -8.25 29.05
CA GLY A 541 11.80 -8.69 29.76
C GLY A 541 11.46 -9.87 30.67
N VAL A 542 12.31 -10.88 30.70
CA VAL A 542 12.17 -12.05 31.58
C VAL A 542 13.50 -12.29 32.29
N ILE A 543 13.47 -12.36 33.62
CA ILE A 543 14.57 -12.80 34.46
C ILE A 543 14.27 -14.22 34.92
N ARG A 544 15.18 -15.15 34.65
CA ARG A 544 15.04 -16.57 35.00
C ARG A 544 16.38 -17.17 35.37
N LEU A 545 16.38 -18.32 36.04
CA LEU A 545 17.61 -19.08 36.26
C LEU A 545 18.08 -19.70 34.94
N GLY A 546 19.38 -19.62 34.68
CA GLY A 546 20.03 -20.38 33.60
C GLY A 546 20.39 -21.80 34.04
N ASP A 547 21.02 -22.56 33.16
CA ASP A 547 21.37 -23.97 33.40
C ASP A 547 22.30 -24.17 34.61
N ARG A 548 23.03 -23.12 34.99
CA ARG A 548 23.91 -23.09 36.17
C ARG A 548 23.24 -22.58 37.45
N GLY A 549 21.92 -22.39 37.43
CA GLY A 549 21.17 -21.82 38.56
C GLY A 549 21.39 -20.32 38.78
N ALA A 550 22.15 -19.63 37.92
CA ALA A 550 22.37 -18.18 38.01
C ALA A 550 21.22 -17.42 37.32
N PRO A 551 20.61 -16.41 37.98
CA PRO A 551 19.65 -15.51 37.33
C PRO A 551 20.29 -14.77 36.14
N HIS A 552 19.58 -14.69 35.01
CA HIS A 552 19.98 -13.91 33.84
C HIS A 552 18.75 -13.29 33.16
N PHE A 553 18.96 -12.22 32.40
CA PHE A 553 17.92 -11.45 31.73
C PHE A 553 17.84 -11.77 30.24
N VAL A 554 16.64 -12.11 29.77
CA VAL A 554 16.34 -12.37 28.36
C VAL A 554 15.10 -11.60 27.91
N PHE A 555 14.96 -11.38 26.61
CA PHE A 555 13.70 -10.93 26.03
C PHE A 555 12.87 -12.13 25.58
N SER A 556 11.59 -12.17 25.97
CA SER A 556 10.64 -13.18 25.51
C SER A 556 9.48 -12.55 24.76
N LEU A 557 9.05 -13.23 23.70
CA LEU A 557 7.95 -12.80 22.82
C LEU A 557 6.58 -13.15 23.36
N THR A 558 6.53 -14.15 24.22
CA THR A 558 5.30 -14.86 24.61
C THR A 558 5.22 -15.01 26.12
N GLY A 559 6.02 -14.22 26.84
CA GLY A 559 6.10 -14.23 28.29
C GLY A 559 6.95 -15.40 28.84
N PRO A 560 6.79 -15.72 30.13
CA PRO A 560 7.71 -16.63 30.82
C PRO A 560 7.60 -18.12 30.43
N HIS A 561 6.51 -18.58 29.79
CA HIS A 561 6.22 -20.02 29.63
C HIS A 561 6.63 -20.67 28.30
N THR A 562 7.20 -19.94 27.35
CA THR A 562 7.44 -20.47 26.00
C THR A 562 8.80 -21.06 25.75
N HIS A 563 9.66 -21.11 26.76
CA HIS A 563 10.92 -21.82 26.69
C HIS A 563 10.89 -22.99 27.66
N ARG A 564 10.15 -24.05 27.32
CA ARG A 564 10.60 -25.37 27.76
C ARG A 564 11.92 -25.63 27.04
N PRO A 565 13.00 -26.00 27.73
CA PRO A 565 14.19 -26.50 27.06
C PRO A 565 13.74 -27.68 26.17
N LEU A 566 14.14 -27.64 24.90
CA LEU A 566 13.98 -28.77 23.98
C LEU A 566 14.87 -29.92 24.43
#